data_AF-A0A2E4N0S1-F1
#
_entry.id   AF-A0A2E4N0S1-F1
#
_cell.length_a   1.000
_cell.length_b   1.000
_cell.length_c   1.000
_cell.angle_alpha   90.00
_cell.angle_beta   90.00
_cell.angle_gamma   90.00
#
_symmetry.space_group_name_H-M   'P 1'
#
loop_
_entity.id
_entity.type
_entity.pdbx_description
1 polymer ?
#
loop_
_entity_poly.entity_id
_entity_poly.type
_entity_poly.pdbx_seq_one_letter_code
_entity_poly.pdbx_strand_id
1 'polypeptide(L)'
;MQTEWMWSGFDFDRATGKRIRVNESGASLQRGVTIADEFGKCNDRDRETISGRRIARKIFHVGRFSGRMARLCPYLECDRNGGQLEISINGHVVQHSWSEDRPYWTDRWTPIDVPVEWLCTGDNDVCFRSMDESVWSLLIESSRQPDRSAVSEDGGSNWRTEELGWNDGCDGEYMVRLWLDQYPESATLESNVVDHGSDPNGGVAVVGPYSVSLMCERTGKGTAVLQFRSGNTPVPRPDTWSGWQEGSNFENVYRFGQWRVNLGATDPNATPVLESVSLTVNRPSCTSWSVGGRSQQTLAKSSYRFASGRHDEPRAERLRDRWKLEEVVRGSVSEWEAYLRLRQWVRDQWEDGWDMGAIDFCPPWDAMLILELTRRKLSLGMCTHYATVMSQCCAALGLNARTQIMRSHCINEVWSTDHQKWVAMDIGGDNNDETRFVYHFERDGEPLSAVECHEAWVSDDYADVNVSPAPPPATEGRYEVEKRLRLFERFMISLRTDELRSLEPGESEHGKGSYHYDGYLFWEDDRTKPLPWFSNHTARTADLYWSINETYIHLLDSDGNGCLKVILESPTPNLSHFERESGPEKWERVEDCFDWRPESKGSELCVRSVNHHGRPGVISVVKVLMDD
;
A
#
# COMPACT_ATOMS: atom_id res chain seq x y z
N MET A 1 5.09 -40.25 -5.41
CA MET A 1 5.67 -39.25 -6.31
C MET A 1 6.34 -38.18 -5.46
N GLN A 2 7.54 -37.78 -5.86
CA GLN A 2 8.28 -36.70 -5.22
C GLN A 2 8.21 -35.48 -6.12
N THR A 3 7.94 -34.31 -5.55
CA THR A 3 7.80 -33.06 -6.28
C THR A 3 8.57 -31.98 -5.52
N GLU A 4 9.30 -31.12 -6.23
CA GLU A 4 10.07 -30.03 -5.64
C GLU A 4 9.59 -28.68 -6.17
N TRP A 5 9.41 -27.73 -5.27
CA TRP A 5 9.26 -26.31 -5.56
C TRP A 5 10.50 -25.60 -5.02
N MET A 6 11.03 -24.67 -5.80
CA MET A 6 12.21 -23.90 -5.42
C MET A 6 11.92 -22.41 -5.62
N TRP A 7 12.34 -21.61 -4.65
CA TRP A 7 12.38 -20.16 -4.74
C TRP A 7 13.84 -19.73 -4.66
N SER A 8 14.29 -18.95 -5.64
CA SER A 8 15.64 -18.37 -5.68
C SER A 8 15.63 -17.09 -6.52
N GLY A 9 16.62 -16.22 -6.31
CA GLY A 9 16.70 -14.94 -7.02
C GLY A 9 15.39 -14.15 -6.97
N PHE A 10 14.91 -13.69 -8.13
CA PHE A 10 13.65 -12.94 -8.26
C PHE A 10 12.38 -13.76 -8.00
N ASP A 11 12.44 -15.10 -7.92
CA ASP A 11 11.24 -15.88 -7.55
C ASP A 11 10.77 -15.58 -6.11
N PHE A 12 11.64 -15.02 -5.27
CA PHE A 12 11.23 -14.54 -3.94
C PHE A 12 10.25 -13.37 -4.00
N ASP A 13 10.07 -12.67 -5.12
CA ASP A 13 9.03 -11.64 -5.25
C ASP A 13 7.61 -12.23 -5.19
N ARG A 14 7.45 -13.54 -5.37
CA ARG A 14 6.17 -14.24 -5.13
C ARG A 14 5.82 -14.33 -3.64
N ALA A 15 6.80 -14.20 -2.75
CA ALA A 15 6.60 -14.18 -1.31
C ALA A 15 6.30 -12.75 -0.82
N THR A 16 5.62 -12.66 0.32
CA THR A 16 5.34 -11.39 1.01
C THR A 16 6.37 -11.14 2.10
N GLY A 17 6.88 -9.91 2.21
CA GLY A 17 7.82 -9.53 3.26
C GLY A 17 8.07 -8.03 3.26
N LYS A 18 7.88 -7.38 4.41
CA LYS A 18 8.21 -5.96 4.59
C LYS A 18 9.68 -5.81 4.93
N ARG A 19 10.34 -4.76 4.44
CA ARG A 19 11.77 -4.50 4.66
C ARG A 19 12.65 -5.67 4.18
N ILE A 20 12.25 -6.30 3.08
CA ILE A 20 13.01 -7.31 2.37
C ILE A 20 13.38 -6.73 1.00
N ARG A 21 14.63 -6.95 0.58
CA ARG A 21 15.09 -6.68 -0.78
C ARG A 21 15.32 -7.99 -1.51
N VAL A 22 14.72 -8.15 -2.68
CA VAL A 22 14.93 -9.28 -3.59
C VAL A 22 15.79 -8.82 -4.77
N ASN A 23 16.72 -9.67 -5.19
CA ASN A 23 17.54 -9.48 -6.39
C ASN A 23 18.00 -10.86 -6.93
N GLU A 24 18.86 -10.86 -7.96
CA GLU A 24 19.39 -12.10 -8.55
C GLU A 24 20.06 -13.06 -7.54
N SER A 25 20.68 -12.53 -6.48
CA SER A 25 21.33 -13.35 -5.43
C SER A 25 20.37 -13.92 -4.40
N GLY A 26 19.10 -13.49 -4.40
CA GLY A 26 18.07 -13.95 -3.49
C GLY A 26 17.45 -12.84 -2.65
N ALA A 27 17.00 -13.16 -1.43
CA ALA A 27 16.29 -12.23 -0.54
C ALA A 27 17.13 -11.85 0.70
N SER A 28 17.14 -10.58 1.06
CA SER A 28 17.89 -10.06 2.22
C SER A 28 17.12 -8.95 2.94
N LEU A 29 17.58 -8.53 4.12
CA LEU A 29 16.97 -7.37 4.79
C LEU A 29 17.22 -6.11 3.95
N GLN A 30 16.23 -5.23 3.86
CA GLN A 30 16.38 -3.93 3.21
C GLN A 30 17.15 -2.97 4.14
N ARG A 31 18.13 -2.25 3.59
CA ARG A 31 18.95 -1.29 4.36
C ARG A 31 18.25 0.07 4.45
N GLY A 32 18.32 0.69 5.63
CA GLY A 32 17.65 1.95 5.95
C GLY A 32 16.56 1.74 7.00
N VAL A 33 16.68 2.42 8.14
CA VAL A 33 15.70 2.35 9.24
C VAL A 33 15.34 3.76 9.69
N THR A 34 14.06 4.10 9.61
CA THR A 34 13.51 5.33 10.18
C THR A 34 13.01 5.05 11.61
N ILE A 35 13.48 5.85 12.55
CA ILE A 35 13.01 5.90 13.94
C ILE A 35 12.07 7.10 14.05
N ALA A 36 10.82 6.82 14.44
CA ALA A 36 9.76 7.80 14.64
C ALA A 36 8.90 7.35 15.85
N ASP A 37 8.51 8.32 16.68
CA ASP A 37 7.60 8.10 17.82
C ASP A 37 6.17 8.60 17.53
N GLU A 38 6.00 9.28 16.39
CA GLU A 38 4.75 9.80 15.85
C GLU A 38 4.44 9.15 14.49
N PHE A 39 3.19 9.27 14.04
CA PHE A 39 2.73 8.80 12.74
C PHE A 39 2.45 9.94 11.76
N GLY A 40 2.48 11.19 12.18
CA GLY A 40 2.14 12.39 11.42
C GLY A 40 0.65 12.66 11.40
N LYS A 41 -0.09 12.29 12.46
CA LYS A 41 -1.56 12.44 12.56
C LYS A 41 -1.94 13.78 13.17
N CYS A 42 -1.48 14.85 12.55
CA CYS A 42 -1.74 16.22 12.98
C CYS A 42 -2.20 17.09 11.81
N ASN A 43 -2.46 18.37 12.08
CA ASN A 43 -2.69 19.38 11.08
C ASN A 43 -1.65 20.50 11.17
N ASP A 44 -1.61 21.38 10.17
CA ASP A 44 -0.65 22.47 10.08
C ASP A 44 -0.72 23.49 11.23
N ARG A 45 -1.72 23.43 12.11
CA ARG A 45 -1.83 24.31 13.28
C ARG A 45 -1.27 23.66 14.56
N ASP A 46 -1.03 22.35 14.55
CA ASP A 46 -0.51 21.62 15.70
C ASP A 46 1.02 21.81 15.76
N ARG A 47 1.46 22.96 16.28
CA ARG A 47 2.86 23.39 16.23
C ARG A 47 3.43 23.77 17.58
N GLU A 48 4.68 23.40 17.79
CA GLU A 48 5.55 23.97 18.83
C GLU A 48 6.32 25.16 18.23
N THR A 49 6.41 26.27 18.98
CA THR A 49 7.10 27.49 18.52
C THR A 49 8.47 27.61 19.17
N ILE A 50 9.49 27.90 18.37
CA ILE A 50 10.89 28.05 18.79
C ILE A 50 11.34 29.47 18.45
N SER A 51 11.53 30.30 19.47
CA SER A 51 12.01 31.68 19.33
C SER A 51 12.57 32.22 20.65
N GLY A 52 13.48 33.19 20.58
CA GLY A 52 14.08 33.80 21.77
C GLY A 52 14.72 32.76 22.70
N ARG A 53 14.17 32.60 23.91
CA ARG A 53 14.66 31.62 24.90
C ARG A 53 13.95 30.27 24.83
N ARG A 54 12.94 30.10 23.98
CA ARG A 54 12.18 28.85 23.85
C ARG A 54 12.98 27.84 23.04
N ILE A 55 13.18 26.65 23.59
CA ILE A 55 13.96 25.54 23.00
C ILE A 55 13.07 24.30 22.96
N ALA A 56 12.99 23.67 21.80
CA ALA A 56 12.35 22.36 21.66
C ALA A 56 13.40 21.26 21.78
N ARG A 57 13.08 20.15 22.44
CA ARG A 57 13.95 18.98 22.60
C ARG A 57 13.24 17.70 22.20
N LYS A 58 13.95 16.83 21.49
CA LYS A 58 13.52 15.49 21.08
C LYS A 58 14.55 14.46 21.55
N ILE A 59 14.10 13.33 22.09
CA ILE A 59 14.93 12.22 22.53
C ILE A 59 14.69 11.00 21.64
N PHE A 60 15.71 10.56 20.92
CA PHE A 60 15.66 9.30 20.16
C PHE A 60 16.28 8.16 20.96
N HIS A 61 15.53 7.08 21.17
CA HIS A 61 16.11 5.86 21.71
C HIS A 61 16.61 4.95 20.58
N VAL A 62 17.93 4.81 20.49
CA VAL A 62 18.61 4.00 19.48
C VAL A 62 19.09 2.71 20.12
N GLY A 63 18.35 1.62 19.88
CA GLY A 63 18.68 0.31 20.49
C GLY A 63 19.99 -0.30 19.98
N ARG A 64 20.38 0.03 18.75
CA ARG A 64 21.66 -0.36 18.15
C ARG A 64 22.00 0.58 17.00
N PHE A 65 23.29 0.83 16.81
CA PHE A 65 23.77 1.48 15.61
C PHE A 65 25.16 0.98 15.22
N SER A 66 25.39 0.83 13.92
CA SER A 66 26.74 0.67 13.37
C SER A 66 26.91 1.33 12.00
N GLY A 67 25.92 2.09 11.55
CA GLY A 67 25.87 2.70 10.22
C GLY A 67 26.98 3.71 9.95
N ARG A 68 27.18 4.05 8.68
CA ARG A 68 28.15 5.08 8.23
C ARG A 68 27.55 6.48 8.15
N MET A 69 26.21 6.56 8.11
CA MET A 69 25.46 7.79 7.92
C MET A 69 24.19 7.72 8.76
N ALA A 70 23.86 8.84 9.40
CA ALA A 70 22.56 9.08 10.00
C ALA A 70 22.01 10.40 9.45
N ARG A 71 20.69 10.55 9.47
CA ARG A 71 20.03 11.76 9.01
C ARG A 71 18.88 12.14 9.92
N LEU A 72 18.97 13.33 10.50
CA LEU A 72 17.88 13.93 11.24
C LEU A 72 16.93 14.59 10.24
N CYS A 73 15.63 14.30 10.35
CA CYS A 73 14.60 14.79 9.44
C CYS A 73 13.50 15.50 10.25
N PRO A 74 13.70 16.73 10.73
CA PRO A 74 12.64 17.54 11.30
C PRO A 74 11.72 18.09 10.20
N TYR A 75 10.42 18.17 10.49
CA TYR A 75 9.48 18.97 9.71
C TYR A 75 9.48 20.40 10.25
N LEU A 76 10.10 21.32 9.52
CA LEU A 76 10.36 22.69 9.96
C LEU A 76 9.59 23.71 9.12
N GLU A 77 9.33 24.84 9.77
CA GLU A 77 8.96 26.09 9.11
C GLU A 77 9.63 27.25 9.83
N CYS A 78 9.99 28.29 9.07
CA CYS A 78 10.53 29.54 9.57
C CYS A 78 9.68 30.70 9.04
N ASP A 79 9.48 31.73 9.86
CA ASP A 79 8.74 32.95 9.50
C ASP A 79 9.45 33.82 8.45
N ARG A 80 10.73 33.55 8.17
CA ARG A 80 11.55 34.37 7.26
C ARG A 80 12.66 33.58 6.55
N ASN A 81 12.98 34.02 5.35
CA ASN A 81 14.16 33.54 4.62
C ASN A 81 15.45 33.97 5.32
N GLY A 82 16.44 33.09 5.33
CA GLY A 82 17.73 33.34 5.98
C GLY A 82 17.71 33.29 7.50
N GLY A 83 16.57 33.00 8.14
CA GLY A 83 16.51 32.74 9.59
C GLY A 83 17.50 31.65 9.98
N GLN A 84 18.07 31.73 11.18
CA GLN A 84 19.11 30.82 11.66
C GLN A 84 18.62 29.95 12.82
N LEU A 85 18.78 28.63 12.70
CA LEU A 85 18.45 27.62 13.71
C LEU A 85 19.71 26.87 14.13
N GLU A 86 19.95 26.78 15.43
CA GLU A 86 20.92 25.88 16.01
C GLU A 86 20.25 24.57 16.38
N ILE A 87 20.83 23.46 15.93
CA ILE A 87 20.40 22.09 16.24
C ILE A 87 21.56 21.41 16.97
N SER A 88 21.38 21.14 18.25
CA SER A 88 22.36 20.43 19.08
C SER A 88 21.98 18.96 19.18
N ILE A 89 22.90 18.04 18.87
CA ILE A 89 22.74 16.59 18.92
C ILE A 89 23.80 16.04 19.88
N ASN A 90 23.40 15.56 21.06
CA ASN A 90 24.32 15.11 22.12
C ASN A 90 25.46 16.12 22.42
N GLY A 91 25.17 17.42 22.34
CA GLY A 91 26.13 18.50 22.56
C GLY A 91 26.95 18.93 21.34
N HIS A 92 26.84 18.23 20.19
CA HIS A 92 27.41 18.66 18.92
C HIS A 92 26.43 19.55 18.17
N VAL A 93 26.92 20.61 17.52
CA VAL A 93 26.07 21.64 16.94
C VAL A 93 26.08 21.63 15.41
N VAL A 94 24.89 21.71 14.82
CA VAL A 94 24.64 22.06 13.42
C VAL A 94 23.93 23.40 13.36
N GLN A 95 24.34 24.27 12.45
CA GLN A 95 23.60 25.49 12.13
C GLN A 95 22.85 25.28 10.81
N HIS A 96 21.57 25.63 10.81
CA HIS A 96 20.70 25.55 9.65
C HIS A 96 20.15 26.94 9.32
N SER A 97 20.15 27.29 8.03
CA SER A 97 19.55 28.52 7.53
C SER A 97 18.36 28.21 6.63
N TRP A 98 17.25 28.92 6.83
CA TRP A 98 16.05 28.71 6.02
C TRP A 98 16.23 29.24 4.58
N SER A 99 16.03 28.36 3.59
CA SER A 99 16.09 28.71 2.16
C SER A 99 14.72 29.18 1.65
N GLU A 100 14.73 30.15 0.74
CA GLU A 100 13.54 30.63 0.03
C GLU A 100 13.03 29.62 -0.99
N ASP A 101 13.92 29.03 -1.77
CA ASP A 101 13.59 28.01 -2.77
C ASP A 101 13.83 26.61 -2.17
N ARG A 102 12.75 25.83 -2.04
CA ARG A 102 12.77 24.48 -1.48
C ARG A 102 11.97 23.53 -2.39
N PRO A 103 12.57 22.42 -2.87
CA PRO A 103 11.84 21.42 -3.64
C PRO A 103 10.71 20.80 -2.82
N TYR A 104 9.60 20.43 -3.48
CA TYR A 104 8.37 19.92 -2.83
C TYR A 104 8.62 18.89 -1.71
N TRP A 105 9.37 17.82 -1.98
CA TRP A 105 9.61 16.76 -0.99
C TRP A 105 10.41 17.23 0.23
N THR A 106 11.14 18.34 0.11
CA THR A 106 11.93 18.97 1.17
C THR A 106 11.43 20.38 1.53
N ASP A 107 10.19 20.71 1.14
CA ASP A 107 9.59 22.02 1.39
C ASP A 107 9.56 22.27 2.90
N ARG A 108 9.04 21.30 3.66
CA ARG A 108 9.03 21.33 5.13
C ARG A 108 9.99 20.32 5.77
N TRP A 109 10.11 19.12 5.19
CA TRP A 109 11.09 18.14 5.65
C TRP A 109 12.51 18.65 5.40
N THR A 110 13.31 18.75 6.46
CA THR A 110 14.66 19.30 6.41
C THR A 110 15.69 18.22 6.75
N PRO A 111 16.09 17.37 5.78
CA PRO A 111 17.10 16.35 6.03
C PRO A 111 18.47 16.96 6.36
N ILE A 112 19.03 16.58 7.49
CA ILE A 112 20.34 17.02 7.98
C ILE A 112 21.19 15.79 8.21
N ASP A 113 22.33 15.69 7.51
CA ASP A 113 23.27 14.59 7.72
C ASP A 113 23.95 14.75 9.09
N VAL A 114 23.94 13.68 9.86
CA VAL A 114 24.47 13.63 11.23
C VAL A 114 25.65 12.64 11.25
N PRO A 115 26.85 13.08 11.66
CA PRO A 115 27.96 12.17 11.90
C PRO A 115 27.56 11.11 12.93
N VAL A 116 27.76 9.84 12.59
CA VAL A 116 27.30 8.71 13.40
C VAL A 116 27.98 8.65 14.76
N GLU A 117 29.18 9.22 14.88
CA GLU A 117 29.93 9.36 16.12
C GLU A 117 29.30 10.36 17.11
N TRP A 118 28.35 11.19 16.66
CA TRP A 118 27.57 12.06 17.56
C TRP A 118 26.42 11.30 18.21
N LEU A 119 26.09 10.11 17.72
CA LEU A 119 25.04 9.27 18.26
C LEU A 119 25.61 8.21 19.20
N CYS A 120 24.79 7.74 20.12
CA CYS A 120 25.10 6.66 21.04
C CYS A 120 23.96 5.63 21.08
N THR A 121 24.27 4.43 21.57
CA THR A 121 23.24 3.45 21.89
C THR A 121 22.51 3.92 23.15
N GLY A 122 21.19 3.84 23.15
CA GLY A 122 20.32 4.43 24.18
C GLY A 122 19.76 5.77 23.73
N ASP A 123 19.60 6.68 24.67
CA ASP A 123 18.92 7.95 24.44
C ASP A 123 19.87 8.99 23.82
N ASN A 124 19.40 9.65 22.77
CA ASN A 124 20.11 10.68 22.03
C ASN A 124 19.29 11.98 22.10
N ASP A 125 19.90 13.04 22.63
CA ASP A 125 19.28 14.34 22.82
C ASP A 125 19.43 15.21 21.59
N VAL A 126 18.33 15.79 21.11
CA VAL A 126 18.30 16.73 19.99
C VAL A 126 17.54 18.00 20.42
N CYS A 127 18.22 19.14 20.46
CA CYS A 127 17.64 20.43 20.82
C CYS A 127 17.63 21.39 19.63
N PHE A 128 16.55 22.16 19.49
CA PHE A 128 16.34 23.17 18.46
C PHE A 128 16.19 24.56 19.08
N ARG A 129 17.04 25.51 18.68
CA ARG A 129 17.06 26.88 19.23
C ARG A 129 17.21 27.91 18.10
N SER A 130 16.35 28.92 18.08
CA SER A 130 16.53 30.07 17.18
C SER A 130 17.77 30.88 17.58
N MET A 131 18.56 31.30 16.60
CA MET A 131 19.83 32.03 16.81
C MET A 131 19.70 33.53 16.58
N ASP A 132 18.55 33.97 16.09
CA ASP A 132 18.22 35.36 15.79
C ASP A 132 16.74 35.64 16.15
N GLU A 133 16.18 36.69 15.58
CA GLU A 133 14.77 37.07 15.81
C GLU A 133 13.77 36.24 14.98
N SER A 134 14.22 35.21 14.26
CA SER A 134 13.34 34.32 13.51
C SER A 134 12.52 33.42 14.44
N VAL A 135 11.31 33.12 13.98
CA VAL A 135 10.37 32.22 14.63
C VAL A 135 10.33 30.93 13.84
N TRP A 136 10.68 29.84 14.50
CA TRP A 136 10.66 28.50 13.92
C TRP A 136 9.50 27.70 14.51
N SER A 137 9.09 26.65 13.80
CA SER A 137 8.14 25.68 14.35
C SER A 137 8.44 24.25 13.95
N LEU A 138 8.02 23.34 14.83
CA LEU A 138 7.93 21.89 14.60
C LEU A 138 6.46 21.49 14.68
N LEU A 139 6.02 20.56 13.82
CA LEU A 139 4.73 19.90 14.02
C LEU A 139 4.76 19.00 15.25
N ILE A 140 3.62 18.85 15.91
CA ILE A 140 3.44 17.96 17.06
C ILE A 140 2.18 17.09 16.88
N GLU A 141 2.31 15.80 17.18
CA GLU A 141 1.18 14.85 17.23
C GLU A 141 0.93 14.44 18.68
N SER A 142 -0.33 14.47 19.11
CA SER A 142 -0.70 13.91 20.42
C SER A 142 -0.44 12.40 20.47
N SER A 143 0.31 11.94 21.46
CA SER A 143 0.80 10.56 21.52
C SER A 143 0.25 9.80 22.72
N ARG A 144 0.07 8.49 22.56
CA ARG A 144 -0.27 7.59 23.67
C ARG A 144 0.94 7.24 24.53
N GLN A 145 2.15 7.30 23.96
CA GLN A 145 3.41 7.07 24.65
C GLN A 145 4.29 8.32 24.45
N PRO A 146 3.95 9.42 25.13
CA PRO A 146 4.67 10.69 25.02
C PRO A 146 6.00 10.64 25.81
N ASP A 147 6.52 11.80 26.21
CA ASP A 147 7.74 12.01 27.00
C ASP A 147 9.08 11.81 26.28
N ARG A 148 9.09 11.75 24.94
CA ARG A 148 10.32 11.89 24.14
C ARG A 148 10.46 13.29 23.55
N SER A 149 9.46 14.14 23.69
CA SER A 149 9.52 15.56 23.33
C SER A 149 9.37 16.45 24.56
N ALA A 150 10.06 17.59 24.55
CA ALA A 150 10.03 18.55 25.65
C ALA A 150 10.20 19.99 25.15
N VAL A 151 9.73 20.96 25.91
CA VAL A 151 9.99 22.38 25.66
C VAL A 151 10.60 23.03 26.91
N SER A 152 11.50 23.99 26.67
CA SER A 152 12.06 24.86 27.69
C SER A 152 11.77 26.31 27.31
N GLU A 153 11.42 27.15 28.28
CA GLU A 153 11.15 28.59 28.07
C GLU A 153 12.23 29.50 28.67
N ASP A 154 13.19 28.91 29.40
CA ASP A 154 14.23 29.63 30.14
C ASP A 154 15.64 29.33 29.60
N GLY A 155 15.73 28.92 28.34
CA GLY A 155 17.01 28.63 27.68
C GLY A 155 17.62 27.29 28.09
N GLY A 156 16.79 26.31 28.43
CA GLY A 156 17.19 24.92 28.71
C GLY A 156 17.41 24.60 30.19
N SER A 157 17.03 25.48 31.12
CA SER A 157 17.20 25.24 32.57
C SER A 157 16.10 24.35 33.13
N ASN A 158 14.86 24.55 32.70
CA ASN A 158 13.71 23.71 33.03
C ASN A 158 13.03 23.18 31.76
N TRP A 159 12.45 21.99 31.87
CA TRP A 159 11.81 21.27 30.76
C TRP A 159 10.45 20.75 31.18
N ARG A 160 9.46 20.88 30.30
CA ARG A 160 8.14 20.24 30.42
C ARG A 160 7.87 19.33 29.22
N THR A 161 7.15 18.23 29.44
CA THR A 161 6.85 17.20 28.41
C THR A 161 5.35 17.04 28.13
N GLU A 162 4.49 17.36 29.09
CA GLU A 162 3.03 17.13 29.00
C GLU A 162 2.24 18.33 28.44
N GLU A 163 2.83 19.53 28.49
CA GLU A 163 2.20 20.81 28.14
C GLU A 163 2.96 21.46 26.97
N LEU A 164 2.78 20.89 25.78
CA LEU A 164 3.48 21.28 24.55
C LEU A 164 2.54 21.93 23.52
N GLY A 165 3.14 22.51 22.49
CA GLY A 165 2.44 23.12 21.36
C GLY A 165 2.03 24.58 21.61
N TRP A 166 1.35 25.17 20.64
CA TRP A 166 1.07 26.61 20.58
C TRP A 166 0.21 27.14 21.75
N ASN A 167 -0.60 26.28 22.36
CA ASN A 167 -1.46 26.59 23.50
C ASN A 167 -1.15 25.74 24.75
N ASP A 168 0.00 25.06 24.76
CA ASP A 168 0.43 24.18 25.85
C ASP A 168 -0.58 23.06 26.20
N GLY A 169 -1.44 22.68 25.25
CA GLY A 169 -2.52 21.69 25.44
C GLY A 169 -2.23 20.30 24.88
N CYS A 170 -1.04 20.08 24.31
CA CYS A 170 -0.68 18.81 23.68
C CYS A 170 0.32 18.03 24.53
N ASP A 171 -0.04 16.77 24.82
CA ASP A 171 0.87 15.75 25.35
C ASP A 171 1.24 14.81 24.19
N GLY A 172 2.45 14.94 23.66
CA GLY A 172 2.74 14.41 22.33
C GLY A 172 4.20 14.47 21.89
N GLU A 173 4.40 14.18 20.62
CA GLU A 173 5.73 14.02 20.02
C GLU A 173 5.93 14.98 18.86
N TYR A 174 7.08 15.67 18.86
CA TYR A 174 7.49 16.49 17.73
C TYR A 174 7.76 15.60 16.52
N MET A 175 7.37 16.11 15.35
CA MET A 175 7.57 15.48 14.06
C MET A 175 9.02 15.66 13.58
N VAL A 176 9.88 14.89 14.24
CA VAL A 176 11.30 14.77 13.96
C VAL A 176 11.62 13.29 13.88
N ARG A 177 12.15 12.85 12.75
CA ARG A 177 12.51 11.45 12.50
C ARG A 177 14.02 11.30 12.39
N LEU A 178 14.55 10.16 12.80
CA LEU A 178 15.97 9.81 12.65
C LEU A 178 16.10 8.62 11.72
N TRP A 179 16.72 8.83 10.56
CA TRP A 179 17.02 7.76 9.62
C TRP A 179 18.45 7.26 9.82
N LEU A 180 18.62 5.93 9.86
CA LEU A 180 19.90 5.25 10.05
C LEU A 180 20.24 4.37 8.84
N ASP A 181 21.45 4.50 8.31
CA ASP A 181 22.00 3.67 7.23
C ASP A 181 22.42 2.27 7.73
N GLN A 182 21.45 1.45 8.10
CA GLN A 182 21.68 0.11 8.65
C GLN A 182 20.55 -0.88 8.31
N TYR A 183 20.81 -2.17 8.46
CA TYR A 183 19.77 -3.19 8.33
C TYR A 183 18.88 -3.22 9.60
N PRO A 184 17.56 -3.50 9.44
CA PRO A 184 16.67 -3.76 10.57
C PRO A 184 17.12 -5.01 11.33
N GLU A 185 16.63 -5.17 12.55
CA GLU A 185 16.97 -6.33 13.39
C GLU A 185 16.50 -7.64 12.81
N SER A 186 15.28 -7.64 12.31
CA SER A 186 14.73 -8.78 11.61
C SER A 186 13.65 -8.35 10.62
N ALA A 187 13.36 -9.24 9.69
CA ALA A 187 12.18 -9.19 8.85
C ALA A 187 11.77 -10.64 8.51
N THR A 188 10.51 -10.80 8.11
CA THR A 188 9.94 -12.08 7.75
C THR A 188 9.61 -12.09 6.27
N LEU A 189 10.01 -13.17 5.59
CA LEU A 189 9.57 -13.50 4.24
C LEU A 189 8.64 -14.71 4.31
N GLU A 190 7.43 -14.61 3.75
CA GLU A 190 6.40 -15.65 3.78
C GLU A 190 5.94 -16.00 2.37
N SER A 191 5.98 -17.29 2.02
CA SER A 191 5.49 -17.77 0.73
C SER A 191 3.98 -17.60 0.55
N ASN A 192 3.55 -17.50 -0.69
CA ASN A 192 2.17 -17.83 -1.06
C ASN A 192 1.80 -19.25 -0.60
N VAL A 193 0.50 -19.50 -0.45
CA VAL A 193 0.01 -20.85 -0.15
C VAL A 193 0.30 -21.75 -1.34
N VAL A 194 0.98 -22.87 -1.05
CA VAL A 194 1.29 -23.90 -2.02
C VAL A 194 0.27 -25.02 -1.85
N ASP A 195 -0.50 -25.30 -2.90
CA ASP A 195 -1.26 -26.55 -3.00
C ASP A 195 -0.30 -27.68 -3.37
N HIS A 196 0.38 -28.21 -2.37
CA HIS A 196 1.37 -29.27 -2.60
C HIS A 196 0.70 -30.65 -2.78
N GLY A 197 -0.61 -30.74 -2.58
CA GLY A 197 -1.39 -31.88 -3.06
C GLY A 197 -1.48 -31.91 -4.58
N SER A 198 -1.48 -30.74 -5.24
CA SER A 198 -1.52 -30.60 -6.71
C SER A 198 -0.23 -31.06 -7.38
N ASP A 199 -0.38 -31.69 -8.54
CA ASP A 199 0.76 -31.88 -9.43
C ASP A 199 1.15 -30.53 -10.05
N PRO A 200 2.42 -30.08 -9.97
CA PRO A 200 2.83 -28.86 -10.65
C PRO A 200 2.63 -28.92 -12.15
N ASN A 201 2.74 -30.11 -12.74
CA ASN A 201 2.58 -30.33 -14.18
C ASN A 201 1.14 -30.71 -14.56
N GLY A 202 0.39 -31.30 -13.61
CA GLY A 202 -0.98 -31.77 -13.84
C GLY A 202 -2.08 -30.85 -13.31
N GLY A 203 -1.81 -29.95 -12.37
CA GLY A 203 -2.77 -28.98 -11.84
C GLY A 203 -3.98 -29.58 -11.08
N VAL A 204 -3.96 -30.88 -10.79
CA VAL A 204 -4.99 -31.60 -10.02
C VAL A 204 -4.32 -32.26 -8.82
N ALA A 205 -4.93 -32.11 -7.65
CA ALA A 205 -4.46 -32.73 -6.41
C ALA A 205 -4.95 -34.17 -6.27
N VAL A 206 -4.23 -34.95 -5.46
CA VAL A 206 -4.59 -36.30 -5.05
C VAL A 206 -4.66 -36.36 -3.53
N VAL A 207 -5.50 -37.22 -2.97
CA VAL A 207 -5.62 -37.36 -1.50
C VAL A 207 -4.29 -37.85 -0.90
N GLY A 208 -3.94 -37.31 0.28
CA GLY A 208 -2.74 -37.66 1.04
C GLY A 208 -2.71 -39.11 1.55
N PRO A 209 -1.67 -39.49 2.31
CA PRO A 209 -0.84 -38.63 3.15
C PRO A 209 0.22 -37.83 2.37
N TYR A 210 0.54 -36.63 2.88
CA TYR A 210 1.63 -35.79 2.37
C TYR A 210 2.74 -35.70 3.42
N SER A 211 3.99 -35.72 2.97
CA SER A 211 5.13 -35.31 3.79
C SER A 211 5.95 -34.25 3.08
N VAL A 212 6.50 -33.33 3.85
CA VAL A 212 7.21 -32.14 3.37
C VAL A 212 8.61 -32.12 3.97
N SER A 213 9.60 -31.97 3.11
CA SER A 213 10.97 -31.63 3.46
C SER A 213 11.29 -30.22 2.97
N LEU A 214 11.89 -29.41 3.83
CA LEU A 214 12.26 -28.04 3.56
C LEU A 214 13.77 -27.86 3.69
N MET A 215 14.38 -27.22 2.70
CA MET A 215 15.78 -26.80 2.73
C MET A 215 15.88 -25.29 2.48
N CYS A 216 16.86 -24.66 3.12
CA CYS A 216 17.10 -23.23 3.05
C CYS A 216 18.60 -23.02 2.93
N GLU A 217 19.04 -22.47 1.80
CA GLU A 217 20.43 -22.09 1.57
C GLU A 217 20.61 -20.60 1.85
N ARG A 218 21.71 -20.26 2.52
CA ARG A 218 21.99 -18.87 2.89
C ARG A 218 23.48 -18.58 2.91
N THR A 219 23.79 -17.32 2.65
CA THR A 219 25.11 -16.73 2.86
C THR A 219 24.99 -15.46 3.71
N GLY A 220 26.10 -14.75 3.91
CA GLY A 220 26.15 -13.54 4.73
C GLY A 220 26.11 -13.81 6.25
N LYS A 221 26.17 -12.71 7.02
CA LYS A 221 26.14 -12.75 8.49
C LYS A 221 24.71 -12.54 8.98
N GLY A 222 24.30 -13.31 9.98
CA GLY A 222 22.97 -13.25 10.56
C GLY A 222 22.34 -14.63 10.69
N THR A 223 21.03 -14.66 10.90
CA THR A 223 20.23 -15.87 11.07
C THR A 223 19.13 -15.96 10.00
N ALA A 224 18.74 -17.18 9.65
CA ALA A 224 17.54 -17.46 8.88
C ALA A 224 16.83 -18.62 9.57
N VAL A 225 15.66 -18.37 10.13
CA VAL A 225 14.87 -19.38 10.85
C VAL A 225 13.70 -19.78 9.97
N LEU A 226 13.75 -21.01 9.45
CA LEU A 226 12.74 -21.59 8.58
C LEU A 226 11.60 -22.21 9.40
N GLN A 227 10.37 -21.89 9.01
CA GLN A 227 9.16 -22.35 9.65
C GLN A 227 8.13 -22.79 8.60
N PHE A 228 7.30 -23.76 8.97
CA PHE A 228 6.23 -24.30 8.13
C PHE A 228 4.89 -24.34 8.86
N ARG A 229 3.81 -24.21 8.09
CA ARG A 229 2.44 -24.53 8.54
C ARG A 229 1.65 -25.15 7.39
N SER A 230 0.60 -25.89 7.72
CA SER A 230 -0.30 -26.48 6.72
C SER A 230 -1.77 -26.42 7.15
N GLY A 231 -2.69 -26.54 6.19
CA GLY A 231 -4.12 -26.60 6.44
C GLY A 231 -4.93 -27.20 5.28
N ASN A 232 -6.24 -27.35 5.49
CA ASN A 232 -7.14 -27.98 4.52
C ASN A 232 -7.80 -26.99 3.54
N THR A 233 -7.57 -25.69 3.72
CA THR A 233 -8.15 -24.63 2.91
C THR A 233 -7.04 -23.83 2.22
N PRO A 234 -7.26 -23.30 1.00
CA PRO A 234 -6.26 -22.50 0.29
C PRO A 234 -6.00 -21.13 0.96
N VAL A 235 -6.92 -20.66 1.80
CA VAL A 235 -6.75 -19.46 2.64
C VAL A 235 -6.43 -19.86 4.09
N PRO A 236 -5.31 -19.40 4.68
CA PRO A 236 -4.96 -19.68 6.06
C PRO A 236 -5.95 -19.08 7.05
N ARG A 237 -6.52 -19.92 7.94
CA ARG A 237 -7.38 -19.49 9.06
C ARG A 237 -6.99 -20.22 10.35
N PRO A 238 -7.09 -19.58 11.53
CA PRO A 238 -6.66 -20.20 12.79
C PRO A 238 -7.35 -21.53 13.14
N ASP A 239 -8.55 -21.76 12.63
CA ASP A 239 -9.37 -22.97 12.84
C ASP A 239 -9.09 -24.09 11.82
N THR A 240 -8.57 -23.78 10.64
CA THR A 240 -8.32 -24.75 9.57
C THR A 240 -6.84 -25.02 9.27
N TRP A 241 -5.93 -24.26 9.90
CA TRP A 241 -4.47 -24.36 9.71
C TRP A 241 -3.72 -24.57 11.03
N SER A 242 -2.59 -25.25 10.95
CA SER A 242 -1.66 -25.36 12.07
C SER A 242 -0.99 -24.01 12.41
N GLY A 243 -0.49 -23.91 13.63
CA GLY A 243 0.51 -22.89 13.98
C GLY A 243 1.81 -23.09 13.18
N TRP A 244 2.64 -22.05 13.16
CA TRP A 244 4.00 -22.12 12.59
C TRP A 244 4.89 -23.02 13.44
N GLN A 245 5.61 -23.93 12.79
CA GLN A 245 6.53 -24.87 13.44
C GLN A 245 7.92 -24.75 12.81
N GLU A 246 8.95 -24.74 13.63
CA GLU A 246 10.35 -24.79 13.18
C GLU A 246 10.74 -26.23 12.84
N GLY A 247 11.54 -26.39 11.78
CA GLY A 247 12.05 -27.69 11.36
C GLY A 247 12.20 -27.79 9.86
N SER A 248 12.70 -28.95 9.43
CA SER A 248 12.99 -29.25 8.03
C SER A 248 12.21 -30.43 7.49
N ASN A 249 11.53 -31.22 8.33
CA ASN A 249 10.76 -32.39 7.90
C ASN A 249 9.44 -32.45 8.66
N PHE A 250 8.34 -32.58 7.93
CA PHE A 250 6.99 -32.57 8.45
C PHE A 250 6.20 -33.72 7.84
N GLU A 251 5.66 -34.59 8.70
CA GLU A 251 4.88 -35.77 8.31
C GLU A 251 3.38 -35.52 8.51
N ASN A 252 2.55 -36.19 7.70
CA ASN A 252 1.08 -36.10 7.77
C ASN A 252 0.56 -34.66 7.74
N VAL A 253 1.15 -33.82 6.88
CA VAL A 253 0.69 -32.44 6.70
C VAL A 253 -0.62 -32.40 5.92
N TYR A 254 -1.34 -31.30 5.98
CA TYR A 254 -2.55 -31.09 5.18
C TYR A 254 -2.21 -30.61 3.77
N ARG A 255 -3.17 -30.71 2.82
CA ARG A 255 -2.99 -30.42 1.38
C ARG A 255 -2.31 -29.08 1.05
N PHE A 256 -2.63 -28.03 1.79
CA PHE A 256 -2.10 -26.69 1.56
C PHE A 256 -0.99 -26.40 2.56
N GLY A 257 0.11 -25.82 2.10
CA GLY A 257 1.27 -25.52 2.93
C GLY A 257 1.82 -24.12 2.68
N GLN A 258 2.50 -23.58 3.68
CA GLN A 258 3.29 -22.36 3.56
C GLN A 258 4.57 -22.50 4.36
N TRP A 259 5.65 -21.99 3.79
CA TRP A 259 6.88 -21.72 4.53
C TRP A 259 7.04 -20.22 4.81
N ARG A 260 7.74 -19.90 5.88
CA ARG A 260 8.27 -18.55 6.14
C ARG A 260 9.70 -18.63 6.66
N VAL A 261 10.49 -17.60 6.38
CA VAL A 261 11.85 -17.43 6.90
C VAL A 261 11.92 -16.12 7.68
N ASN A 262 12.32 -16.20 8.94
CA ASN A 262 12.67 -15.01 9.72
C ASN A 262 14.17 -14.75 9.55
N LEU A 263 14.50 -13.69 8.83
CA LEU A 263 15.87 -13.21 8.68
C LEU A 263 16.22 -12.30 9.85
N GLY A 264 17.39 -12.50 10.45
CA GLY A 264 17.89 -11.68 11.56
C GLY A 264 19.30 -11.18 11.29
N ALA A 265 19.54 -9.90 11.54
CA ALA A 265 20.88 -9.30 11.50
C ALA A 265 21.32 -8.95 12.92
N THR A 266 22.45 -9.52 13.38
CA THR A 266 23.07 -9.15 14.66
C THR A 266 24.05 -7.99 14.54
N ASP A 267 24.68 -7.83 13.37
CA ASP A 267 25.50 -6.69 12.98
C ASP A 267 24.66 -5.74 12.11
N PRO A 268 24.38 -4.49 12.52
CA PRO A 268 23.56 -3.57 11.73
C PRO A 268 24.15 -3.25 10.33
N ASN A 269 25.41 -3.58 10.06
CA ASN A 269 26.05 -3.41 8.75
C ASN A 269 26.04 -4.66 7.86
N ALA A 270 25.55 -5.79 8.35
CA ALA A 270 25.53 -7.04 7.60
C ALA A 270 24.15 -7.71 7.66
N THR A 271 23.76 -8.34 6.56
CA THR A 271 22.49 -9.04 6.44
C THR A 271 22.72 -10.47 5.97
N PRO A 272 21.92 -11.45 6.43
CA PRO A 272 21.88 -12.76 5.80
C PRO A 272 21.23 -12.62 4.41
N VAL A 273 21.74 -13.38 3.45
CA VAL A 273 21.13 -13.51 2.12
C VAL A 273 20.57 -14.91 2.02
N LEU A 274 19.25 -15.00 1.83
CA LEU A 274 18.53 -16.24 1.53
C LEU A 274 18.68 -16.51 0.04
N GLU A 275 19.50 -17.49 -0.31
CA GLU A 275 19.83 -17.81 -1.71
C GLU A 275 18.75 -18.68 -2.34
N SER A 276 18.27 -19.67 -1.58
CA SER A 276 17.20 -20.55 -2.02
C SER A 276 16.36 -21.08 -0.85
N VAL A 277 15.10 -21.37 -1.14
CA VAL A 277 14.25 -22.24 -0.32
C VAL A 277 13.72 -23.34 -1.23
N SER A 278 13.93 -24.60 -0.86
CA SER A 278 13.34 -25.76 -1.53
C SER A 278 12.29 -26.41 -0.65
N LEU A 279 11.12 -26.66 -1.22
CA LEU A 279 10.02 -27.44 -0.64
C LEU A 279 9.89 -28.72 -1.45
N THR A 280 10.22 -29.85 -0.84
CA THR A 280 10.11 -31.18 -1.44
C THR A 280 8.94 -31.91 -0.80
N VAL A 281 7.96 -32.31 -1.59
CA VAL A 281 6.77 -33.01 -1.11
C VAL A 281 6.75 -34.44 -1.63
N ASN A 282 6.52 -35.37 -0.72
CA ASN A 282 6.18 -36.75 -1.05
C ASN A 282 4.66 -36.93 -0.93
N ARG A 283 4.06 -37.47 -1.99
CA ARG A 283 2.61 -37.72 -2.08
C ARG A 283 2.32 -38.97 -2.90
N PRO A 284 1.10 -39.53 -2.85
CA PRO A 284 0.68 -40.61 -3.75
C PRO A 284 0.77 -40.21 -5.23
N SER A 285 0.81 -41.18 -6.15
CA SER A 285 1.18 -40.94 -7.55
C SER A 285 0.09 -41.29 -8.58
N CYS A 286 -1.19 -41.07 -8.31
CA CYS A 286 -2.19 -41.32 -9.34
C CYS A 286 -3.38 -40.36 -9.29
N THR A 287 -3.54 -39.64 -10.38
CA THR A 287 -4.82 -39.20 -10.93
C THR A 287 -4.76 -39.41 -12.43
N SER A 288 -5.89 -39.68 -13.07
CA SER A 288 -6.01 -39.67 -14.54
C SER A 288 -6.35 -38.28 -15.07
N TRP A 289 -6.42 -37.28 -14.20
CA TRP A 289 -6.79 -35.92 -14.57
C TRP A 289 -5.58 -35.00 -14.63
N SER A 290 -5.58 -34.15 -15.64
CA SER A 290 -4.67 -33.02 -15.76
C SER A 290 -5.41 -31.75 -16.17
N VAL A 291 -4.81 -30.59 -15.92
CA VAL A 291 -5.32 -29.29 -16.36
C VAL A 291 -4.70 -28.98 -17.72
N GLY A 292 -5.56 -28.85 -18.74
CA GLY A 292 -5.16 -28.49 -20.10
C GLY A 292 -5.06 -26.98 -20.34
N GLY A 293 -5.57 -26.15 -19.42
CA GLY A 293 -5.48 -24.69 -19.50
C GLY A 293 -6.21 -24.00 -18.36
N ARG A 294 -5.76 -22.79 -18.01
CA ARG A 294 -6.42 -21.91 -17.03
C ARG A 294 -6.39 -20.47 -17.53
N SER A 295 -7.45 -19.70 -17.27
CA SER A 295 -7.45 -18.24 -17.53
C SER A 295 -6.86 -17.43 -16.36
N GLN A 296 -6.70 -18.05 -15.19
CA GLN A 296 -6.27 -17.37 -13.97
C GLN A 296 -4.84 -16.84 -14.09
N GLN A 297 -4.63 -15.60 -13.67
CA GLN A 297 -3.30 -15.06 -13.45
C GLN A 297 -2.66 -15.70 -12.21
N THR A 298 -1.38 -15.44 -11.96
CA THR A 298 -0.75 -15.89 -10.71
C THR A 298 -1.26 -15.06 -9.54
N LEU A 299 -1.67 -15.71 -8.45
CA LEU A 299 -2.14 -15.02 -7.25
C LEU A 299 -1.05 -14.12 -6.65
N ALA A 300 -1.23 -12.82 -6.80
CA ALA A 300 -0.39 -11.79 -6.21
C ALA A 300 -1.00 -11.32 -4.88
N LYS A 301 -0.21 -11.38 -3.81
CA LYS A 301 -0.59 -10.87 -2.47
C LYS A 301 0.32 -9.72 -2.10
N SER A 302 -0.23 -8.68 -1.46
CA SER A 302 0.56 -7.58 -0.92
C SER A 302 1.17 -7.95 0.44
N SER A 303 2.40 -7.51 0.70
CA SER A 303 3.05 -7.53 2.01
C SER A 303 2.38 -6.55 2.99
N TYR A 304 1.59 -5.62 2.47
CA TYR A 304 0.87 -4.60 3.23
C TYR A 304 -0.62 -4.92 3.23
N ARG A 305 -1.24 -4.80 4.42
CA ARG A 305 -2.68 -4.99 4.52
C ARG A 305 -3.39 -3.74 4.01
N PHE A 306 -4.44 -3.95 3.24
CA PHE A 306 -5.34 -2.90 2.80
C PHE A 306 -6.62 -2.94 3.64
N ALA A 307 -6.99 -1.83 4.28
CA ALA A 307 -8.21 -1.72 5.05
C ALA A 307 -9.39 -1.34 4.13
N SER A 308 -10.05 -2.35 3.57
CA SER A 308 -11.24 -2.15 2.73
C SER A 308 -12.45 -1.70 3.54
N GLY A 309 -13.23 -0.76 2.98
CA GLY A 309 -14.56 -0.44 3.48
C GLY A 309 -15.47 -1.69 3.52
N ARG A 310 -16.29 -1.81 4.58
CA ARG A 310 -17.22 -2.92 4.74
C ARG A 310 -18.49 -2.70 3.92
N HIS A 311 -19.05 -3.79 3.38
CA HIS A 311 -20.32 -3.72 2.64
C HIS A 311 -21.51 -3.27 3.48
N ASP A 312 -21.46 -3.48 4.80
CA ASP A 312 -22.53 -3.16 5.76
C ASP A 312 -22.33 -1.79 6.44
N GLU A 313 -21.46 -0.92 5.89
CA GLU A 313 -21.17 0.39 6.46
C GLU A 313 -22.37 1.35 6.28
N PRO A 314 -23.08 1.75 7.36
CA PRO A 314 -24.31 2.54 7.24
C PRO A 314 -24.08 3.91 6.59
N ARG A 315 -22.88 4.48 6.72
CA ARG A 315 -22.53 5.74 6.07
C ARG A 315 -22.32 5.58 4.57
N ALA A 316 -21.78 4.44 4.12
CA ALA A 316 -21.65 4.12 2.70
C ALA A 316 -23.03 3.92 2.05
N GLU A 317 -23.97 3.24 2.73
CA GLU A 317 -25.36 3.13 2.28
C GLU A 317 -26.02 4.52 2.15
N ARG A 318 -25.88 5.38 3.15
CA ARG A 318 -26.41 6.76 3.09
C ARG A 318 -25.76 7.60 2.00
N LEU A 319 -24.46 7.45 1.76
CA LEU A 319 -23.76 8.11 0.65
C LEU A 319 -24.36 7.67 -0.69
N ARG A 320 -24.55 6.36 -0.89
CA ARG A 320 -25.16 5.81 -2.10
C ARG A 320 -26.57 6.35 -2.34
N ASP A 321 -27.41 6.36 -1.30
CA ASP A 321 -28.82 6.75 -1.42
C ASP A 321 -29.01 8.25 -1.57
N ARG A 322 -28.32 9.06 -0.76
CA ARG A 322 -28.50 10.53 -0.72
C ARG A 322 -28.02 11.21 -1.99
N TRP A 323 -26.93 10.74 -2.58
CA TRP A 323 -26.38 11.25 -3.85
C TRP A 323 -26.76 10.40 -5.05
N LYS A 324 -27.63 9.40 -4.84
CA LYS A 324 -28.21 8.56 -5.90
C LYS A 324 -27.16 7.94 -6.82
N LEU A 325 -26.11 7.37 -6.23
CA LEU A 325 -24.96 6.88 -7.00
C LEU A 325 -25.35 5.79 -8.02
N GLU A 326 -26.38 5.00 -7.74
CA GLU A 326 -26.95 4.03 -8.71
C GLU A 326 -27.56 4.69 -9.94
N GLU A 327 -28.10 5.91 -9.83
CA GLU A 327 -28.57 6.69 -10.98
C GLU A 327 -27.38 7.20 -11.82
N VAL A 328 -26.27 7.57 -11.16
CA VAL A 328 -25.05 8.07 -11.83
C VAL A 328 -24.44 7.00 -12.75
N VAL A 329 -24.35 5.76 -12.26
CA VAL A 329 -23.79 4.63 -13.03
C VAL A 329 -24.84 3.84 -13.82
N ARG A 330 -26.08 4.36 -13.90
CA ARG A 330 -27.18 3.65 -14.56
C ARG A 330 -26.90 3.48 -16.06
N GLY A 331 -27.05 2.26 -16.53
CA GLY A 331 -26.88 1.92 -17.95
C GLY A 331 -25.42 1.69 -18.36
N SER A 332 -24.47 1.73 -17.42
CA SER A 332 -23.13 1.23 -17.66
C SER A 332 -23.17 -0.26 -18.02
N VAL A 333 -22.54 -0.63 -19.12
CA VAL A 333 -22.45 -2.04 -19.55
C VAL A 333 -21.25 -2.78 -18.95
N SER A 334 -20.33 -2.05 -18.33
CA SER A 334 -19.17 -2.60 -17.60
C SER A 334 -18.78 -1.74 -16.38
N GLU A 335 -17.90 -2.28 -15.54
CA GLU A 335 -17.29 -1.52 -14.42
C GLU A 335 -16.49 -0.32 -14.94
N TRP A 336 -15.80 -0.48 -16.07
CA TRP A 336 -15.04 0.60 -16.70
C TRP A 336 -15.92 1.81 -17.02
N GLU A 337 -17.06 1.59 -17.69
CA GLU A 337 -18.00 2.67 -18.00
C GLU A 337 -18.58 3.31 -16.71
N ALA A 338 -18.80 2.51 -15.67
CA ALA A 338 -19.23 3.03 -14.37
C ALA A 338 -18.18 3.98 -13.76
N TYR A 339 -16.89 3.65 -13.80
CA TYR A 339 -15.83 4.55 -13.34
C TYR A 339 -15.78 5.84 -14.16
N LEU A 340 -15.89 5.75 -15.50
CA LEU A 340 -15.85 6.93 -16.38
C LEU A 340 -17.01 7.90 -16.11
N ARG A 341 -18.22 7.38 -15.86
CA ARG A 341 -19.38 8.20 -15.49
C ARG A 341 -19.24 8.77 -14.09
N LEU A 342 -18.81 7.96 -13.13
CA LEU A 342 -18.67 8.38 -11.75
C LEU A 342 -17.60 9.47 -11.59
N ARG A 343 -16.42 9.33 -12.22
CA ARG A 343 -15.37 10.35 -12.15
C ARG A 343 -15.84 11.70 -12.68
N GLN A 344 -16.60 11.71 -13.78
CA GLN A 344 -17.15 12.94 -14.34
C GLN A 344 -18.14 13.57 -13.35
N TRP A 345 -19.06 12.77 -12.82
CA TRP A 345 -20.01 13.23 -11.80
C TRP A 345 -19.31 13.80 -10.56
N VAL A 346 -18.23 13.17 -10.09
CA VAL A 346 -17.44 13.67 -8.97
C VAL A 346 -16.81 15.02 -9.31
N ARG A 347 -16.16 15.16 -10.46
CA ARG A 347 -15.60 16.46 -10.87
C ARG A 347 -16.67 17.54 -10.89
N ASP A 348 -17.86 17.24 -11.37
CA ASP A 348 -18.94 18.22 -11.52
C ASP A 348 -19.47 18.80 -10.20
N GLN A 349 -19.07 18.26 -9.04
CA GLN A 349 -19.50 18.78 -7.74
C GLN A 349 -18.82 20.11 -7.36
N TRP A 350 -17.73 20.50 -8.03
CA TRP A 350 -16.97 21.72 -7.71
C TRP A 350 -16.94 22.71 -8.87
N GLU A 351 -17.14 23.99 -8.55
CA GLU A 351 -16.93 25.11 -9.48
C GLU A 351 -15.57 25.78 -9.28
N ASP A 352 -15.21 26.01 -8.01
CA ASP A 352 -14.05 26.81 -7.62
C ASP A 352 -13.09 25.96 -6.76
N GLY A 353 -12.07 25.38 -7.38
CA GLY A 353 -11.03 24.64 -6.66
C GLY A 353 -10.09 25.58 -5.90
N TRP A 354 -9.54 25.13 -4.79
CA TRP A 354 -8.64 25.88 -3.90
C TRP A 354 -9.25 27.10 -3.19
N ASP A 355 -10.56 27.30 -3.24
CA ASP A 355 -11.26 28.29 -2.42
C ASP A 355 -11.55 27.71 -1.02
N MET A 356 -11.06 28.36 0.04
CA MET A 356 -11.27 27.96 1.45
C MET A 356 -12.73 28.06 1.91
N GLY A 357 -13.58 28.74 1.13
CA GLY A 357 -14.99 28.93 1.41
C GLY A 357 -15.27 29.82 2.62
N ALA A 358 -16.54 30.02 2.91
CA ALA A 358 -16.98 31.01 3.91
C ALA A 358 -16.60 30.68 5.37
N ILE A 359 -16.21 29.43 5.68
CA ILE A 359 -15.86 29.02 7.05
C ILE A 359 -14.37 28.64 7.22
N ASP A 360 -13.53 28.88 6.21
CA ASP A 360 -12.07 28.67 6.27
C ASP A 360 -11.68 27.26 6.79
N PHE A 361 -12.28 26.23 6.19
CA PHE A 361 -12.16 24.85 6.66
C PHE A 361 -11.64 23.91 5.58
N CYS A 362 -10.66 23.08 5.91
CA CYS A 362 -10.24 21.95 5.09
C CYS A 362 -10.98 20.69 5.56
N PRO A 363 -11.89 20.13 4.76
CA PRO A 363 -12.58 18.91 5.13
C PRO A 363 -11.60 17.73 5.34
N PRO A 364 -11.89 16.83 6.30
CA PRO A 364 -11.20 15.55 6.37
C PRO A 364 -11.59 14.66 5.19
N TRP A 365 -10.94 13.50 5.05
CA TRP A 365 -11.25 12.50 4.03
C TRP A 365 -12.59 11.79 4.29
N ASP A 366 -13.70 12.50 4.09
CA ASP A 366 -15.06 12.05 4.32
C ASP A 366 -15.99 12.56 3.21
N ALA A 367 -16.35 11.68 2.29
CA ALA A 367 -17.10 12.06 1.09
C ALA A 367 -18.45 12.69 1.40
N MET A 368 -19.14 12.21 2.44
CA MET A 368 -20.44 12.79 2.81
C MET A 368 -20.28 14.22 3.30
N LEU A 369 -19.28 14.48 4.17
CA LEU A 369 -19.02 15.82 4.67
C LEU A 369 -18.54 16.76 3.56
N ILE A 370 -17.60 16.29 2.73
CA ILE A 370 -17.08 17.02 1.58
C ILE A 370 -18.21 17.47 0.65
N LEU A 371 -19.10 16.54 0.26
CA LEU A 371 -20.19 16.84 -0.67
C LEU A 371 -21.22 17.82 -0.08
N GLU A 372 -21.53 17.73 1.23
CA GLU A 372 -22.42 18.67 1.91
C GLU A 372 -21.85 20.09 1.98
N LEU A 373 -20.55 20.21 2.26
CA LEU A 373 -19.88 21.50 2.37
C LEU A 373 -19.67 22.14 0.99
N THR A 374 -19.25 21.35 0.00
CA THR A 374 -18.97 21.81 -1.37
C THR A 374 -20.23 22.38 -2.02
N ARG A 375 -21.37 21.68 -1.92
CA ARG A 375 -22.66 22.16 -2.47
C ARG A 375 -23.08 23.54 -1.94
N ARG A 376 -22.55 23.93 -0.77
CA ARG A 376 -22.87 25.19 -0.08
C ARG A 376 -21.72 26.21 -0.17
N LYS A 377 -20.64 25.91 -0.88
CA LYS A 377 -19.41 26.72 -0.98
C LYS A 377 -18.86 27.14 0.38
N LEU A 378 -18.87 26.20 1.33
CA LEU A 378 -18.47 26.49 2.72
C LEU A 378 -16.99 26.21 3.00
N SER A 379 -16.36 25.27 2.29
CA SER A 379 -15.04 24.74 2.64
C SER A 379 -14.15 24.58 1.41
N LEU A 380 -12.88 24.29 1.68
CA LEU A 380 -11.89 23.91 0.67
C LEU A 380 -12.32 22.71 -0.18
N GLY A 381 -12.16 22.83 -1.50
CA GLY A 381 -12.19 21.75 -2.47
C GLY A 381 -10.84 21.66 -3.19
N MET A 382 -10.19 20.49 -3.20
CA MET A 382 -8.87 20.30 -3.82
C MET A 382 -8.68 18.84 -4.22
N CYS A 383 -7.59 18.52 -4.92
CA CYS A 383 -7.32 17.19 -5.50
C CYS A 383 -7.62 16.02 -4.54
N THR A 384 -7.23 16.14 -3.26
CA THR A 384 -7.51 15.11 -2.24
C THR A 384 -9.00 14.88 -2.03
N HIS A 385 -9.82 15.94 -2.00
CA HIS A 385 -11.27 15.83 -1.83
C HIS A 385 -11.96 15.16 -3.02
N TYR A 386 -11.53 15.47 -4.26
CA TYR A 386 -12.02 14.75 -5.45
C TYR A 386 -11.68 13.26 -5.36
N ALA A 387 -10.43 12.95 -5.00
CA ALA A 387 -9.96 11.57 -4.90
C ALA A 387 -10.67 10.79 -3.79
N THR A 388 -10.91 11.42 -2.64
CA THR A 388 -11.68 10.85 -1.52
C THR A 388 -13.13 10.58 -1.91
N VAL A 389 -13.81 11.55 -2.54
CA VAL A 389 -15.20 11.35 -2.96
C VAL A 389 -15.29 10.21 -3.97
N MET A 390 -14.38 10.17 -4.95
CA MET A 390 -14.35 9.10 -5.94
C MET A 390 -14.12 7.72 -5.30
N SER A 391 -13.10 7.55 -4.45
CA SER A 391 -12.81 6.25 -3.83
C SER A 391 -13.95 5.75 -2.94
N GLN A 392 -14.55 6.63 -2.15
CA GLN A 392 -15.65 6.27 -1.25
C GLN A 392 -16.97 6.03 -1.99
N CYS A 393 -17.26 6.79 -3.06
CA CYS A 393 -18.39 6.51 -3.94
C CYS A 393 -18.22 5.16 -4.65
N CYS A 394 -17.00 4.82 -5.11
CA CYS A 394 -16.70 3.50 -5.66
C CYS A 394 -16.98 2.39 -4.64
N ALA A 395 -16.42 2.52 -3.43
CA ALA A 395 -16.63 1.55 -2.36
C ALA A 395 -18.12 1.35 -2.03
N ALA A 396 -18.91 2.43 -1.99
CA ALA A 396 -20.35 2.39 -1.76
C ALA A 396 -21.15 1.69 -2.88
N LEU A 397 -20.62 1.64 -4.10
CA LEU A 397 -21.18 0.92 -5.26
C LEU A 397 -20.64 -0.51 -5.43
N GLY A 398 -19.74 -0.94 -4.54
CA GLY A 398 -19.02 -2.21 -4.64
C GLY A 398 -17.95 -2.24 -5.74
N LEU A 399 -17.50 -1.07 -6.21
CA LEU A 399 -16.39 -0.91 -7.13
C LEU A 399 -15.08 -0.75 -6.34
N ASN A 400 -13.96 -1.17 -6.93
CA ASN A 400 -12.66 -1.17 -6.29
C ASN A 400 -11.83 0.03 -6.75
N ALA A 401 -11.61 0.98 -5.85
CA ALA A 401 -10.76 2.13 -6.07
C ALA A 401 -9.95 2.43 -4.81
N ARG A 402 -8.82 3.12 -4.97
CA ARG A 402 -8.00 3.62 -3.86
C ARG A 402 -7.49 5.02 -4.16
N THR A 403 -7.12 5.74 -3.12
CA THR A 403 -6.45 7.03 -3.24
C THR A 403 -4.97 6.83 -3.58
N GLN A 404 -4.50 7.54 -4.60
CA GLN A 404 -3.11 7.52 -5.08
C GLN A 404 -2.59 8.96 -5.11
N ILE A 405 -1.39 9.18 -4.61
CA ILE A 405 -0.78 10.51 -4.49
C ILE A 405 0.52 10.55 -5.30
N MET A 406 0.60 11.45 -6.28
CA MET A 406 1.73 11.64 -7.19
C MET A 406 2.34 13.03 -6.93
N ARG A 407 3.60 13.10 -6.50
CA ARG A 407 4.23 14.37 -6.07
C ARG A 407 3.32 15.17 -5.12
N SER A 408 2.70 16.25 -5.62
CA SER A 408 1.83 17.18 -4.88
C SER A 408 0.36 17.07 -5.26
N HIS A 409 -0.04 16.01 -5.97
CA HIS A 409 -1.37 15.86 -6.56
C HIS A 409 -1.98 14.51 -6.18
N CYS A 410 -3.26 14.52 -5.81
CA CYS A 410 -3.98 13.35 -5.35
C CYS A 410 -5.05 12.94 -6.36
N ILE A 411 -5.05 11.66 -6.73
CA ILE A 411 -5.93 11.04 -7.71
C ILE A 411 -6.40 9.66 -7.22
N ASN A 412 -6.95 8.84 -8.12
CA ASN A 412 -7.30 7.46 -7.80
C ASN A 412 -6.61 6.46 -8.70
N GLU A 413 -6.45 5.25 -8.18
CA GLU A 413 -6.36 4.05 -9.01
C GLU A 413 -7.64 3.24 -8.85
N VAL A 414 -8.17 2.75 -9.97
CA VAL A 414 -9.37 1.89 -10.00
C VAL A 414 -9.02 0.53 -10.58
N TRP A 415 -9.61 -0.54 -10.07
CA TRP A 415 -9.47 -1.86 -10.68
C TRP A 415 -10.48 -2.02 -11.81
N SER A 416 -10.00 -2.25 -13.03
CA SER A 416 -10.83 -2.59 -14.18
C SER A 416 -10.82 -4.09 -14.43
N THR A 417 -11.98 -4.73 -14.30
CA THR A 417 -12.16 -6.15 -14.69
C THR A 417 -11.99 -6.35 -16.20
N ASP A 418 -12.34 -5.35 -17.01
CA ASP A 418 -12.24 -5.40 -18.48
C ASP A 418 -10.78 -5.48 -18.95
N HIS A 419 -9.88 -4.70 -18.30
CA HIS A 419 -8.44 -4.70 -18.59
C HIS A 419 -7.64 -5.63 -17.64
N GLN A 420 -8.31 -6.22 -16.64
CA GLN A 420 -7.70 -7.03 -15.57
C GLN A 420 -6.50 -6.37 -14.88
N LYS A 421 -6.58 -5.05 -14.64
CA LYS A 421 -5.52 -4.30 -13.97
C LYS A 421 -6.01 -3.05 -13.26
N TRP A 422 -5.14 -2.49 -12.41
CA TRP A 422 -5.32 -1.16 -11.83
C TRP A 422 -5.03 -0.08 -12.86
N VAL A 423 -5.81 0.99 -12.84
CA VAL A 423 -5.70 2.12 -13.77
C VAL A 423 -5.70 3.42 -13.00
N ALA A 424 -4.72 4.27 -13.26
CA ALA A 424 -4.64 5.63 -12.71
C ALA A 424 -5.64 6.56 -13.42
N MET A 425 -6.47 7.25 -12.63
CA MET A 425 -7.45 8.22 -13.12
C MET A 425 -7.38 9.49 -12.31
N ASP A 426 -7.26 10.63 -12.99
CA ASP A 426 -7.30 11.96 -12.41
C ASP A 426 -8.69 12.57 -12.54
N ILE A 427 -9.25 13.01 -11.40
CA ILE A 427 -10.60 13.54 -11.26
C ILE A 427 -10.59 15.05 -10.96
N GLY A 428 -9.42 15.65 -10.68
CA GLY A 428 -9.37 17.01 -10.11
C GLY A 428 -8.04 17.71 -10.30
N GLY A 429 -7.50 17.70 -11.52
CA GLY A 429 -6.23 18.35 -11.89
C GLY A 429 -6.33 19.84 -12.24
N ASP A 430 -7.52 20.42 -12.14
CA ASP A 430 -7.89 21.78 -12.52
C ASP A 430 -8.47 22.59 -11.35
N ASN A 431 -8.61 23.91 -11.54
CA ASN A 431 -8.94 24.84 -10.45
C ASN A 431 -10.26 25.60 -10.67
N ASN A 432 -10.87 25.55 -11.86
CA ASN A 432 -12.06 26.32 -12.19
C ASN A 432 -12.86 25.71 -13.36
N ASP A 433 -14.04 26.25 -13.60
CA ASP A 433 -14.97 25.79 -14.65
C ASP A 433 -14.41 25.81 -16.08
N GLU A 434 -13.51 26.74 -16.37
CA GLU A 434 -12.91 26.87 -17.71
C GLU A 434 -11.97 25.71 -18.04
N THR A 435 -11.41 25.05 -17.02
CA THR A 435 -10.39 23.99 -17.16
C THR A 435 -10.85 22.63 -16.65
N ARG A 436 -12.16 22.46 -16.39
CA ARG A 436 -12.85 21.22 -16.01
C ARG A 436 -12.43 20.03 -16.86
N PHE A 437 -11.67 19.13 -16.27
CA PHE A 437 -11.18 17.97 -17.00
C PHE A 437 -10.84 16.78 -16.10
N VAL A 438 -11.36 15.62 -16.47
CA VAL A 438 -11.03 14.32 -15.89
C VAL A 438 -10.37 13.47 -16.95
N TYR A 439 -9.34 12.72 -16.58
CA TYR A 439 -8.57 11.97 -17.56
C TYR A 439 -7.85 10.77 -16.97
N HIS A 440 -7.29 9.97 -17.86
CA HIS A 440 -6.33 8.91 -17.59
C HIS A 440 -5.35 8.85 -18.76
N PHE A 441 -4.28 8.07 -18.62
CA PHE A 441 -3.35 7.83 -19.72
C PHE A 441 -3.66 6.50 -20.38
N GLU A 442 -3.44 6.43 -21.68
CA GLU A 442 -3.46 5.20 -22.47
C GLU A 442 -2.15 5.07 -23.24
N ARG A 443 -1.61 3.86 -23.38
CA ARG A 443 -0.56 3.52 -24.35
C ARG A 443 -1.13 2.48 -25.31
N ASP A 444 -1.06 2.74 -26.60
CA ASP A 444 -1.64 1.86 -27.64
C ASP A 444 -3.14 1.54 -27.42
N GLY A 445 -3.88 2.47 -26.81
CA GLY A 445 -5.29 2.30 -26.44
C GLY A 445 -5.55 1.53 -25.14
N GLU A 446 -4.51 1.05 -24.45
CA GLU A 446 -4.63 0.41 -23.15
C GLU A 446 -4.39 1.41 -22.02
N PRO A 447 -5.30 1.54 -21.04
CA PRO A 447 -5.17 2.50 -19.95
C PRO A 447 -3.98 2.15 -19.05
N LEU A 448 -3.31 3.14 -18.43
CA LEU A 448 -2.11 2.92 -17.62
C LEU A 448 -2.39 2.94 -16.12
N SER A 449 -1.67 2.09 -15.38
CA SER A 449 -1.50 2.13 -13.92
C SER A 449 -0.53 3.24 -13.49
N ALA A 450 -0.43 3.52 -12.18
CA ALA A 450 0.52 4.51 -11.68
C ALA A 450 1.99 4.11 -11.93
N VAL A 451 2.32 2.81 -11.88
CA VAL A 451 3.69 2.33 -12.14
C VAL A 451 4.03 2.42 -13.63
N GLU A 452 3.09 2.12 -14.52
CA GLU A 452 3.31 2.30 -15.97
C GLU A 452 3.49 3.78 -16.33
N CYS A 453 2.73 4.69 -15.68
CA CYS A 453 2.94 6.14 -15.81
C CYS A 453 4.31 6.58 -15.27
N HIS A 454 4.72 6.00 -14.14
CA HIS A 454 6.03 6.24 -13.54
C HIS A 454 7.17 5.79 -14.46
N GLU A 455 7.07 4.57 -15.00
CA GLU A 455 8.04 3.98 -15.92
C GLU A 455 8.20 4.82 -17.19
N ALA A 456 7.10 5.24 -17.81
CA ALA A 456 7.13 6.16 -18.96
C ALA A 456 7.89 7.45 -18.65
N TRP A 457 7.67 8.03 -17.46
CA TRP A 457 8.38 9.23 -17.01
C TRP A 457 9.88 8.99 -16.76
N VAL A 458 10.26 7.98 -15.97
CA VAL A 458 11.67 7.79 -15.59
C VAL A 458 12.54 7.22 -16.70
N SER A 459 11.92 6.62 -17.72
CA SER A 459 12.60 6.13 -18.93
C SER A 459 12.65 7.16 -20.07
N ASP A 460 11.95 8.30 -19.92
CA ASP A 460 11.76 9.30 -20.99
C ASP A 460 11.14 8.70 -22.27
N ASP A 461 10.27 7.70 -22.09
CA ASP A 461 9.56 7.01 -23.16
C ASP A 461 8.07 7.33 -23.12
N TYR A 462 7.69 8.33 -23.91
CA TYR A 462 6.29 8.75 -24.08
C TYR A 462 5.67 8.25 -25.38
N ALA A 463 6.37 7.40 -26.13
CA ALA A 463 5.87 6.89 -27.40
C ALA A 463 4.49 6.24 -27.18
N ASP A 464 3.54 6.62 -28.04
CA ASP A 464 2.17 6.11 -28.08
C ASP A 464 1.35 6.33 -26.80
N VAL A 465 1.87 7.11 -25.84
CA VAL A 465 1.13 7.54 -24.64
C VAL A 465 0.27 8.76 -24.96
N ASN A 466 -1.00 8.68 -24.62
CA ASN A 466 -1.98 9.74 -24.85
C ASN A 466 -2.80 10.02 -23.58
N VAL A 467 -3.32 11.24 -23.48
CA VAL A 467 -4.32 11.62 -22.47
C VAL A 467 -5.71 11.30 -23.01
N SER A 468 -6.51 10.58 -22.22
CA SER A 468 -7.85 10.09 -22.60
C SER A 468 -8.93 10.55 -21.61
N PRO A 469 -10.00 11.22 -22.08
CA PRO A 469 -10.23 11.69 -23.45
C PRO A 469 -9.22 12.80 -23.86
N ALA A 470 -9.28 13.31 -25.09
CA ALA A 470 -8.42 14.41 -25.51
C ALA A 470 -8.68 15.68 -24.66
N PRO A 471 -7.64 16.40 -24.21
CA PRO A 471 -7.81 17.63 -23.44
C PRO A 471 -8.62 18.71 -24.18
N PRO A 472 -9.52 19.45 -23.50
CA PRO A 472 -10.23 20.58 -24.09
C PRO A 472 -9.25 21.68 -24.54
N PRO A 473 -9.56 22.46 -25.59
CA PRO A 473 -8.69 23.56 -26.03
C PRO A 473 -8.37 24.59 -24.93
N ALA A 474 -9.29 24.80 -23.97
CA ALA A 474 -9.09 25.71 -22.86
C ALA A 474 -7.96 25.27 -21.89
N THR A 475 -7.49 24.03 -21.99
CA THR A 475 -6.43 23.47 -21.15
C THR A 475 -5.09 23.30 -21.89
N GLU A 476 -4.95 23.95 -23.06
CA GLU A 476 -3.74 23.94 -23.89
C GLU A 476 -2.48 24.25 -23.06
N GLY A 477 -1.44 23.43 -23.25
CA GLY A 477 -0.18 23.56 -22.51
C GLY A 477 -0.18 23.00 -21.08
N ARG A 478 -1.34 22.63 -20.51
CA ARG A 478 -1.44 22.10 -19.13
C ARG A 478 -1.51 20.58 -19.06
N TYR A 479 -2.21 19.94 -19.99
CA TYR A 479 -2.43 18.48 -20.01
C TYR A 479 -1.65 17.77 -21.10
N GLU A 480 -0.45 18.27 -21.40
CA GLU A 480 0.50 17.53 -22.23
C GLU A 480 1.03 16.30 -21.46
N VAL A 481 1.25 15.21 -22.19
CA VAL A 481 1.66 13.92 -21.62
C VAL A 481 2.88 14.06 -20.71
N GLU A 482 3.98 14.63 -21.21
CA GLU A 482 5.21 14.83 -20.45
C GLU A 482 4.99 15.63 -19.15
N LYS A 483 4.27 16.75 -19.24
CA LYS A 483 3.99 17.63 -18.07
C LYS A 483 3.17 16.94 -17.00
N ARG A 484 2.21 16.09 -17.39
CA ARG A 484 1.36 15.37 -16.45
C ARG A 484 2.06 14.12 -15.91
N LEU A 485 2.82 13.40 -16.73
CA LEU A 485 3.64 12.27 -16.29
C LEU A 485 4.76 12.68 -15.33
N ARG A 486 5.27 13.91 -15.41
CA ARG A 486 6.20 14.48 -14.41
C ARG A 486 5.71 14.35 -12.96
N LEU A 487 4.39 14.40 -12.74
CA LEU A 487 3.85 14.25 -11.40
C LEU A 487 4.07 12.84 -10.84
N PHE A 488 4.20 11.83 -11.70
CA PHE A 488 4.54 10.46 -11.33
C PHE A 488 6.04 10.27 -11.04
N GLU A 489 6.88 11.32 -11.01
CA GLU A 489 8.30 11.19 -10.62
C GLU A 489 8.52 10.41 -9.31
N ARG A 490 7.54 10.49 -8.41
CA ARG A 490 7.41 9.67 -7.20
C ARG A 490 5.93 9.60 -6.87
N PHE A 491 5.48 8.42 -6.46
CA PHE A 491 4.10 8.23 -6.07
C PHE A 491 3.94 7.29 -4.88
N MET A 492 2.77 7.38 -4.24
CA MET A 492 2.37 6.56 -3.11
C MET A 492 0.88 6.25 -3.16
N ILE A 493 0.44 5.27 -2.37
CA ILE A 493 -0.97 4.93 -2.18
C ILE A 493 -1.38 5.01 -0.70
N SER A 494 -2.65 5.33 -0.47
CA SER A 494 -3.30 5.05 0.81
C SER A 494 -3.60 3.55 0.92
N LEU A 495 -3.32 2.95 2.08
CA LEU A 495 -3.57 1.53 2.35
C LEU A 495 -4.97 1.28 2.95
N ARG A 496 -5.94 2.15 2.64
CA ARG A 496 -7.31 2.05 3.17
C ARG A 496 -8.35 2.75 2.29
N THR A 497 -9.60 2.37 2.50
CA THR A 497 -10.85 2.95 1.92
C THR A 497 -12.01 2.91 2.93
N ASP A 498 -11.71 2.73 4.22
CA ASP A 498 -12.70 2.61 5.29
C ASP A 498 -12.90 3.94 6.05
N GLU A 499 -12.56 5.08 5.46
CA GLU A 499 -12.61 6.39 6.15
C GLU A 499 -14.03 6.83 6.51
N LEU A 500 -15.06 6.36 5.78
CA LEU A 500 -16.46 6.57 6.18
C LEU A 500 -16.78 5.96 7.55
N ARG A 501 -16.08 4.88 7.94
CA ARG A 501 -16.22 4.24 9.24
C ARG A 501 -15.38 4.95 10.31
N SER A 502 -14.15 5.31 9.96
CA SER A 502 -13.19 5.94 10.87
C SER A 502 -12.27 6.88 10.11
N LEU A 503 -12.23 8.16 10.48
CA LEU A 503 -11.29 9.12 9.88
C LEU A 503 -9.82 8.74 10.16
N GLU A 504 -9.57 8.07 11.29
CA GLU A 504 -8.24 7.60 11.69
C GLU A 504 -7.90 6.21 11.14
N PRO A 505 -6.64 5.93 10.77
CA PRO A 505 -5.49 6.85 10.77
C PRO A 505 -5.37 7.72 9.50
N GLY A 506 -4.78 8.92 9.64
CA GLY A 506 -4.41 9.84 8.55
C GLY A 506 -4.08 11.25 9.06
N GLU A 507 -3.69 12.15 8.16
CA GLU A 507 -3.58 13.59 8.44
C GLU A 507 -4.97 14.22 8.51
N SER A 508 -5.17 15.26 9.32
CA SER A 508 -6.50 15.89 9.37
C SER A 508 -6.78 16.81 8.18
N GLU A 509 -5.75 17.52 7.68
CA GLU A 509 -5.82 18.45 6.53
C GLU A 509 -5.01 17.93 5.34
N HIS A 510 -5.20 16.66 4.99
CA HIS A 510 -4.46 15.95 3.94
C HIS A 510 -4.26 16.75 2.64
N GLY A 511 -3.01 16.96 2.25
CA GLY A 511 -2.63 17.60 0.98
C GLY A 511 -2.73 19.12 0.96
N LYS A 512 -3.08 19.77 2.07
CA LYS A 512 -3.01 21.24 2.22
C LYS A 512 -1.58 21.72 2.42
N GLY A 513 -0.76 20.91 3.12
CA GLY A 513 0.67 21.09 3.30
C GLY A 513 1.49 19.95 2.67
N SER A 514 2.78 19.91 2.98
CA SER A 514 3.61 18.76 2.62
C SER A 514 3.16 17.52 3.40
N TYR A 515 3.01 16.39 2.70
CA TYR A 515 2.66 15.13 3.35
C TYR A 515 3.67 14.77 4.43
N HIS A 516 3.14 14.23 5.53
CA HIS A 516 3.87 13.87 6.72
C HIS A 516 3.38 12.59 7.41
N TYR A 517 2.20 12.07 7.06
CA TYR A 517 1.69 10.82 7.59
C TYR A 517 2.53 9.61 7.14
N ASP A 518 2.99 8.81 8.10
CA ASP A 518 3.90 7.67 7.90
C ASP A 518 3.21 6.35 7.53
N GLY A 519 1.91 6.41 7.17
CA GLY A 519 1.14 5.23 6.79
C GLY A 519 0.98 5.02 5.29
N TYR A 520 1.47 5.93 4.45
CA TYR A 520 1.45 5.75 2.99
C TYR A 520 2.46 4.70 2.53
N LEU A 521 2.16 4.01 1.43
CA LEU A 521 3.11 3.09 0.79
C LEU A 521 3.68 3.74 -0.46
N PHE A 522 4.99 4.05 -0.44
CA PHE A 522 5.72 4.63 -1.56
C PHE A 522 6.26 3.56 -2.50
N TRP A 523 6.21 3.83 -3.80
CA TRP A 523 7.03 3.12 -4.78
C TRP A 523 8.50 3.54 -4.67
N GLU A 524 9.41 2.58 -4.79
CA GLU A 524 10.85 2.81 -4.94
C GLU A 524 11.43 1.97 -6.08
N ASP A 525 12.46 2.52 -6.72
CA ASP A 525 13.32 1.83 -7.68
C ASP A 525 14.70 2.51 -7.74
N ASP A 526 15.54 2.08 -8.70
CA ASP A 526 16.89 2.62 -8.87
C ASP A 526 16.92 4.12 -9.24
N ARG A 527 15.82 4.67 -9.78
CA ARG A 527 15.66 6.08 -10.12
C ARG A 527 15.02 6.88 -8.98
N THR A 528 14.20 6.25 -8.16
CA THR A 528 13.45 6.86 -7.05
C THR A 528 13.90 6.37 -5.69
N LYS A 529 14.98 6.98 -5.19
CA LYS A 529 15.51 6.65 -3.85
C LYS A 529 14.48 6.88 -2.74
N PRO A 530 14.41 6.05 -1.69
CA PRO A 530 13.49 6.24 -0.58
C PRO A 530 13.65 7.58 0.13
N LEU A 531 12.54 8.15 0.60
CA LEU A 531 12.56 9.33 1.45
C LEU A 531 12.84 8.91 2.91
N PRO A 532 13.89 9.46 3.56
CA PRO A 532 14.34 8.97 4.86
C PRO A 532 13.35 9.21 6.01
N TRP A 533 12.41 10.13 5.84
CA TRP A 533 11.35 10.39 6.81
C TRP A 533 10.12 9.49 6.64
N PHE A 534 9.99 8.68 5.59
CA PHE A 534 8.87 7.72 5.48
C PHE A 534 9.34 6.27 5.66
N SER A 535 8.61 5.50 6.48
CA SER A 535 8.98 4.15 6.89
C SER A 535 8.60 3.07 5.88
N ASN A 536 7.68 3.36 4.96
CA ASN A 536 7.05 2.37 4.08
C ASN A 536 7.36 2.67 2.61
N HIS A 537 8.29 1.90 2.06
CA HIS A 537 8.62 1.89 0.64
C HIS A 537 8.60 0.44 0.13
N THR A 538 8.31 0.25 -1.15
CA THR A 538 8.36 -1.06 -1.79
C THR A 538 8.77 -0.95 -3.26
N ALA A 539 9.60 -1.90 -3.71
CA ALA A 539 9.90 -2.15 -5.12
C ALA A 539 9.09 -3.34 -5.67
N ARG A 540 8.22 -3.95 -4.85
CA ARG A 540 7.50 -5.17 -5.21
C ARG A 540 6.17 -4.80 -5.84
N THR A 541 6.02 -5.05 -7.14
CA THR A 541 4.80 -4.75 -7.90
C THR A 541 3.54 -5.31 -7.23
N ALA A 542 3.57 -6.53 -6.71
CA ALA A 542 2.42 -7.16 -6.04
C ALA A 542 2.03 -6.50 -4.69
N ASP A 543 2.85 -5.58 -4.14
CA ASP A 543 2.45 -4.79 -2.97
C ASP A 543 1.47 -3.66 -3.34
N LEU A 544 1.54 -3.16 -4.58
CA LEU A 544 0.61 -2.18 -5.13
C LEU A 544 -0.43 -2.84 -6.05
N TYR A 545 -0.10 -3.90 -6.76
CA TYR A 545 -0.94 -4.51 -7.79
C TYR A 545 -1.26 -5.96 -7.43
N TRP A 546 -1.79 -6.16 -6.22
CA TRP A 546 -2.25 -7.47 -5.78
C TRP A 546 -3.50 -7.90 -6.56
N SER A 547 -3.69 -9.21 -6.67
CA SER A 547 -4.85 -9.79 -7.34
C SER A 547 -6.14 -9.41 -6.61
N ILE A 548 -7.16 -9.04 -7.37
CA ILE A 548 -8.47 -8.65 -6.85
C ILE A 548 -9.54 -9.12 -7.83
N ASN A 549 -10.75 -9.41 -7.35
CA ASN A 549 -11.88 -9.84 -8.17
C ASN A 549 -11.70 -11.15 -8.97
N GLU A 550 -10.58 -11.85 -8.85
CA GLU A 550 -10.31 -13.12 -9.54
C GLU A 550 -10.68 -14.33 -8.67
N THR A 551 -11.09 -15.45 -9.28
CA THR A 551 -11.38 -16.70 -8.55
C THR A 551 -10.38 -17.80 -8.89
N TYR A 552 -9.71 -18.36 -7.90
CA TYR A 552 -8.73 -19.43 -8.07
C TYR A 552 -9.38 -20.79 -7.80
N ILE A 553 -9.21 -21.71 -8.74
CA ILE A 553 -9.80 -23.05 -8.74
C ILE A 553 -8.74 -24.07 -8.35
N HIS A 554 -8.98 -24.77 -7.25
CA HIS A 554 -8.14 -25.86 -6.75
C HIS A 554 -8.87 -27.18 -6.92
N LEU A 555 -8.33 -28.08 -7.75
CA LEU A 555 -8.97 -29.36 -8.11
C LEU A 555 -8.39 -30.51 -7.30
N LEU A 556 -9.22 -31.47 -6.89
CA LEU A 556 -8.81 -32.69 -6.19
C LEU A 556 -9.55 -33.90 -6.78
N ASP A 557 -8.79 -34.90 -7.17
CA ASP A 557 -9.30 -36.24 -7.47
C ASP A 557 -9.34 -37.05 -6.17
N SER A 558 -10.54 -37.19 -5.59
CA SER A 558 -10.72 -37.83 -4.29
C SER A 558 -11.02 -39.32 -4.35
N ASP A 559 -11.53 -39.81 -5.47
CA ASP A 559 -12.13 -41.14 -5.54
C ASP A 559 -11.90 -41.89 -6.86
N GLY A 560 -11.23 -41.28 -7.86
CA GLY A 560 -10.98 -41.91 -9.16
C GLY A 560 -12.24 -42.24 -9.95
N ASN A 561 -13.43 -41.77 -9.53
CA ASN A 561 -14.71 -42.12 -10.16
C ASN A 561 -15.12 -41.12 -11.26
N GLY A 562 -14.16 -40.31 -11.74
CA GLY A 562 -14.40 -39.23 -12.69
C GLY A 562 -15.12 -38.02 -12.09
N CYS A 563 -15.05 -37.85 -10.77
CA CYS A 563 -15.56 -36.68 -10.06
C CYS A 563 -14.38 -35.91 -9.45
N LEU A 564 -14.32 -34.60 -9.70
CA LEU A 564 -13.32 -33.71 -9.14
C LEU A 564 -13.96 -32.86 -8.05
N LYS A 565 -13.37 -32.87 -6.85
CA LYS A 565 -13.69 -31.88 -5.83
C LYS A 565 -13.04 -30.55 -6.21
N VAL A 566 -13.86 -29.50 -6.25
CA VAL A 566 -13.46 -28.13 -6.51
C VAL A 566 -13.40 -27.37 -5.19
N ILE A 567 -12.33 -26.64 -4.96
CA ILE A 567 -12.21 -25.66 -3.86
C ILE A 567 -11.90 -24.30 -4.48
N LEU A 568 -12.67 -23.29 -4.12
CA LEU A 568 -12.54 -21.92 -4.63
C LEU A 568 -11.91 -21.01 -3.57
N GLU A 569 -11.08 -20.08 -4.02
CA GLU A 569 -10.71 -18.89 -3.24
C GLU A 569 -10.75 -17.64 -4.12
N SER A 570 -10.90 -16.49 -3.48
CA SER A 570 -10.86 -15.22 -4.20
C SER A 570 -10.45 -14.07 -3.28
N PRO A 571 -9.56 -13.17 -3.73
CA PRO A 571 -9.26 -11.92 -3.05
C PRO A 571 -10.30 -10.81 -3.31
N THR A 572 -11.55 -11.16 -3.66
CA THR A 572 -12.66 -10.21 -3.82
C THR A 572 -13.03 -9.53 -2.50
N PRO A 573 -12.89 -8.20 -2.40
CA PRO A 573 -13.34 -7.47 -1.21
C PRO A 573 -14.84 -7.61 -1.05
N ASN A 574 -15.27 -7.80 0.20
CA ASN A 574 -16.68 -8.04 0.53
C ASN A 574 -17.30 -9.20 -0.28
N LEU A 575 -16.54 -10.28 -0.49
CA LEU A 575 -17.03 -11.51 -1.13
C LEU A 575 -18.35 -11.98 -0.48
N SER A 576 -19.38 -12.18 -1.29
CA SER A 576 -20.68 -12.70 -0.86
C SER A 576 -20.84 -14.18 -1.16
N HIS A 577 -20.54 -14.58 -2.41
CA HIS A 577 -20.67 -15.96 -2.87
C HIS A 577 -19.87 -16.17 -4.16
N PHE A 578 -19.83 -17.43 -4.61
CA PHE A 578 -19.32 -17.82 -5.91
C PHE A 578 -20.48 -18.21 -6.83
N GLU A 579 -20.26 -18.05 -8.13
CA GLU A 579 -21.16 -18.53 -9.17
C GLU A 579 -20.43 -19.43 -10.15
N ARG A 580 -21.14 -20.44 -10.67
CA ARG A 580 -20.69 -21.32 -11.75
C ARG A 580 -21.58 -21.10 -12.97
N GLU A 581 -20.99 -21.18 -14.16
CA GLU A 581 -21.76 -21.17 -15.40
C GLU A 581 -22.61 -22.46 -15.53
N SER A 582 -23.92 -22.30 -15.74
CA SER A 582 -24.89 -23.39 -15.94
C SER A 582 -25.47 -23.44 -17.37
N GLY A 583 -24.99 -22.54 -18.24
CA GLY A 583 -25.36 -22.40 -19.64
C GLY A 583 -24.96 -21.02 -20.16
N PRO A 584 -25.19 -20.71 -21.45
CA PRO A 584 -24.77 -19.44 -22.03
C PRO A 584 -25.32 -18.24 -21.22
N GLU A 585 -24.41 -17.46 -20.64
CA GLU A 585 -24.69 -16.29 -19.79
C GLU A 585 -25.55 -16.58 -18.55
N LYS A 586 -25.69 -17.85 -18.15
CA LYS A 586 -26.46 -18.26 -16.98
C LYS A 586 -25.52 -18.66 -15.86
N TRP A 587 -25.67 -18.00 -14.72
CA TRP A 587 -24.85 -18.19 -13.54
C TRP A 587 -25.70 -18.72 -12.39
N GLU A 588 -25.21 -19.75 -11.72
CA GLU A 588 -25.85 -20.30 -10.52
C GLU A 588 -24.91 -20.18 -9.33
N ARG A 589 -25.47 -19.86 -8.16
CA ARG A 589 -24.71 -19.79 -6.92
C ARG A 589 -24.20 -21.17 -6.52
N VAL A 590 -22.93 -21.23 -6.13
CA VAL A 590 -22.28 -22.44 -5.61
C VAL A 590 -21.60 -22.14 -4.27
N GLU A 591 -21.38 -23.18 -3.47
CA GLU A 591 -20.52 -23.11 -2.29
C GLU A 591 -19.05 -22.98 -2.71
N ASP A 592 -18.18 -22.61 -1.77
CA ASP A 592 -16.73 -22.54 -2.00
C ASP A 592 -16.08 -23.92 -2.19
N CYS A 593 -16.81 -25.00 -1.90
CA CYS A 593 -16.42 -26.38 -2.09
C CYS A 593 -17.58 -27.20 -2.66
N PHE A 594 -17.38 -27.83 -3.81
CA PHE A 594 -18.40 -28.66 -4.46
C PHE A 594 -17.79 -29.74 -5.34
N ASP A 595 -18.61 -30.72 -5.71
CA ASP A 595 -18.22 -31.80 -6.62
C ASP A 595 -18.57 -31.43 -8.06
N TRP A 596 -17.62 -31.64 -8.97
CA TRP A 596 -17.77 -31.40 -10.40
C TRP A 596 -17.44 -32.66 -11.19
N ARG A 597 -18.36 -33.08 -12.05
CA ARG A 597 -18.16 -34.20 -12.97
C ARG A 597 -17.95 -33.63 -14.38
N PRO A 598 -16.71 -33.65 -14.91
CA PRO A 598 -16.46 -33.29 -16.30
C PRO A 598 -17.30 -34.16 -17.24
N GLU A 599 -18.00 -33.54 -18.19
CA GLU A 599 -18.89 -34.26 -19.12
C GLU A 599 -18.12 -35.05 -20.17
N SER A 600 -16.96 -34.51 -20.58
CA SER A 600 -16.08 -35.09 -21.58
C SER A 600 -14.63 -34.58 -21.44
N LYS A 601 -13.70 -35.19 -22.18
CA LYS A 601 -12.30 -34.73 -22.27
C LYS A 601 -12.27 -33.29 -22.79
N GLY A 602 -11.64 -32.39 -22.02
CA GLY A 602 -11.60 -30.96 -22.35
C GLY A 602 -12.78 -30.15 -21.80
N SER A 603 -13.54 -30.68 -20.85
CA SER A 603 -14.59 -29.91 -20.16
C SER A 603 -13.99 -28.68 -19.48
N GLU A 604 -14.72 -27.58 -19.55
CA GLU A 604 -14.35 -26.31 -18.94
C GLU A 604 -15.26 -26.03 -17.74
N LEU A 605 -14.63 -25.59 -16.65
CA LEU A 605 -15.30 -25.06 -15.48
C LEU A 605 -15.12 -23.55 -15.46
N CYS A 606 -16.22 -22.83 -15.66
CA CYS A 606 -16.28 -21.37 -15.56
C CYS A 606 -16.88 -20.98 -14.20
N VAL A 607 -16.12 -20.22 -13.41
CA VAL A 607 -16.58 -19.68 -12.13
C VAL A 607 -16.24 -18.20 -12.00
N ARG A 608 -16.96 -17.51 -11.15
CA ARG A 608 -16.64 -16.13 -10.75
C ARG A 608 -17.03 -15.89 -9.30
N SER A 609 -16.42 -14.88 -8.70
CA SER A 609 -16.83 -14.38 -7.40
C SER A 609 -17.87 -13.27 -7.57
N VAL A 610 -18.72 -13.08 -6.57
CA VAL A 610 -19.67 -11.96 -6.51
C VAL A 610 -19.55 -11.30 -5.14
N ASN A 611 -19.39 -9.97 -5.11
CA ASN A 611 -19.34 -9.24 -3.84
C ASN A 611 -20.75 -8.95 -3.28
N HIS A 612 -20.83 -8.44 -2.06
CA HIS A 612 -22.09 -8.10 -1.39
C HIS A 612 -22.92 -6.99 -2.06
N HIS A 613 -22.37 -6.30 -3.04
CA HIS A 613 -23.09 -5.33 -3.88
C HIS A 613 -23.58 -5.95 -5.20
N GLY A 614 -23.43 -7.26 -5.39
CA GLY A 614 -23.85 -7.95 -6.61
C GLY A 614 -22.92 -7.71 -7.81
N ARG A 615 -21.70 -7.20 -7.59
CA ARG A 615 -20.72 -7.02 -8.67
C ARG A 615 -19.96 -8.34 -8.89
N PRO A 616 -20.04 -8.93 -10.10
CA PRO A 616 -19.25 -10.10 -10.44
C PRO A 616 -17.79 -9.73 -10.70
N GLY A 617 -16.88 -10.62 -10.32
CA GLY A 617 -15.47 -10.53 -10.64
C GLY A 617 -15.11 -11.12 -12.01
N VAL A 618 -13.81 -11.31 -12.23
CA VAL A 618 -13.26 -11.94 -13.44
C VAL A 618 -13.81 -13.36 -13.57
N ILE A 619 -14.18 -13.74 -14.80
CA ILE A 619 -14.54 -15.13 -15.12
C ILE A 619 -13.27 -15.96 -15.19
N SER A 620 -13.16 -16.89 -14.25
CA SER A 620 -12.08 -17.86 -14.17
C SER A 620 -12.48 -19.16 -14.84
N VAL A 621 -11.65 -19.62 -15.78
CA VAL A 621 -11.88 -20.84 -16.55
C VAL A 621 -10.76 -21.82 -16.26
N VAL A 622 -11.11 -23.07 -15.95
CA VAL A 622 -10.17 -24.20 -15.93
C VAL A 622 -10.66 -25.31 -16.84
N LYS A 623 -9.78 -25.75 -17.73
CA LYS A 623 -10.02 -26.87 -18.64
C LYS A 623 -9.32 -28.12 -18.12
N VAL A 624 -10.05 -29.23 -18.01
CA VAL A 624 -9.48 -30.51 -17.58
C VAL A 624 -9.41 -31.53 -18.71
N LEU A 625 -8.37 -32.33 -18.68
CA LEU A 625 -8.11 -33.45 -19.57
C LEU A 625 -8.12 -34.73 -18.75
N MET A 626 -8.61 -35.80 -19.36
CA MET A 626 -8.51 -37.15 -18.83
C MET A 626 -7.50 -37.91 -19.68
N ASP A 627 -6.46 -38.44 -19.03
CA ASP A 627 -5.49 -39.34 -19.63
C ASP A 627 -6.19 -40.66 -19.95
N ASP A 628 -5.89 -41.22 -21.13
CA ASP A 628 -6.56 -42.42 -21.67
C ASP A 628 -6.07 -43.72 -21.01
#